data_AF-A0A7Z2ZRU4-F1
#
_entry.id   AF-A0A7Z2ZRU4-F1
#
_cell.length_a   1.000
_cell.length_b   1.000
_cell.length_c   1.000
_cell.angle_alpha   90.00
_cell.angle_beta   90.00
_cell.angle_gamma   90.00
#
_symmetry.space_group_name_H-M   'P 1'
#
loop_
_entity.id
_entity.type
_entity.pdbx_description
1 polymer ?
#
loop_
_entity_poly.entity_id
_entity_poly.type
_entity_poly.pdbx_seq_one_letter_code
_entity_poly.pdbx_strand_id
1 'polypeptide(L)'
;MTARRFRYGLEAILATRRWEADAVQRELGDANLALARQQEEVDALRRQLAHTASAAALGASEFANRRRHLLATAADVTVSQGRLRGLERDRDAVAERAVAAAGAVKAFEKDRRAARLRHGAALDVLAAKDADDHWLMHKARERNDGN
;
A
#
# COMPACT_ATOMS: atom_id res chain seq x y z
N MET A 1 17.16 16.17 36.04
CA MET A 1 17.59 15.04 35.19
C MET A 1 16.68 14.97 33.96
N THR A 2 17.17 15.38 32.79
CA THR A 2 16.44 15.25 31.51
C THR A 2 16.39 13.78 31.11
N ALA A 3 15.21 13.15 31.23
CA ALA A 3 14.97 11.80 30.76
C ALA A 3 15.46 11.65 29.31
N ARG A 4 16.38 10.70 29.09
CA ARG A 4 17.00 10.44 27.78
C ARG A 4 15.90 10.00 26.81
N ARG A 5 15.41 10.93 25.98
CA ARG A 5 14.34 10.69 25.00
C ARG A 5 14.76 9.57 24.02
N PHE A 6 13.86 8.60 23.83
CA PHE A 6 14.04 7.55 22.84
C PHE A 6 14.11 8.14 21.43
N ARG A 7 15.12 7.74 20.65
CA ARG A 7 15.24 8.02 19.22
C ARG A 7 15.45 6.72 18.48
N TYR A 8 14.63 6.49 17.46
CA TYR A 8 14.74 5.29 16.65
C TYR A 8 15.86 5.46 15.62
N GLY A 9 16.83 4.55 15.63
CA GLY A 9 18.02 4.66 14.77
C GLY A 9 17.71 4.58 13.27
N LEU A 10 16.57 4.01 12.88
CA LEU A 10 16.16 3.84 11.49
C LEU A 10 14.99 4.76 11.09
N GLU A 11 14.77 5.88 11.80
CA GLU A 11 13.65 6.77 11.54
C GLU A 11 13.67 7.35 10.12
N ALA A 12 14.85 7.70 9.58
CA ALA A 12 14.98 8.20 8.21
C ALA A 12 14.61 7.14 7.15
N ILE A 13 14.98 5.88 7.40
CA ILE A 13 14.63 4.76 6.52
C ILE A 13 13.13 4.50 6.59
N LEU A 14 12.54 4.48 7.80
CA LEU A 14 11.10 4.33 7.98
C LEU A 14 10.31 5.46 7.28
N ALA A 15 10.78 6.70 7.37
CA ALA A 15 10.17 7.81 6.64
C ALA A 15 10.20 7.56 5.13
N THR A 16 11.35 7.17 4.58
CA THR A 16 11.48 6.86 3.15
C THR A 16 10.53 5.73 2.73
N ARG A 17 10.44 4.65 3.51
CA ARG A 17 9.54 3.52 3.22
C ARG A 17 8.06 3.91 3.24
N ARG A 18 7.67 4.84 4.11
CA ARG A 18 6.29 5.37 4.14
C ARG A 18 5.98 6.15 2.86
N TRP A 19 6.91 7.00 2.42
CA TRP A 19 6.75 7.74 1.18
C TRP A 19 6.64 6.82 -0.04
N GLU A 20 7.46 5.77 -0.10
CA GLU A 20 7.37 4.74 -1.14
C GLU A 20 6.02 4.01 -1.11
N ALA A 21 5.53 3.62 0.08
CA ALA A 21 4.24 2.96 0.22
C ALA A 21 3.08 3.87 -0.23
N ASP A 22 3.12 5.17 0.14
CA ASP A 22 2.14 6.15 -0.29
C ASP A 22 2.16 6.37 -1.82
N ALA A 23 3.36 6.39 -2.42
CA ALA A 23 3.51 6.51 -3.87
C ALA A 23 2.88 5.33 -4.61
N VAL A 24 3.16 4.09 -4.17
CA VAL A 24 2.59 2.88 -4.79
C VAL A 24 1.08 2.79 -4.53
N GLN A 25 0.58 3.27 -3.40
CA GLN A 25 -0.87 3.38 -3.16
C GLN A 25 -1.56 4.33 -4.14
N ARG A 26 -0.93 5.46 -4.48
CA ARG A 26 -1.47 6.38 -5.51
C ARG A 26 -1.46 5.72 -6.89
N GLU A 27 -0.36 5.06 -7.24
CA GLU A 27 -0.24 4.30 -8.49
C GLU A 27 -1.34 3.24 -8.61
N LEU A 28 -1.66 2.53 -7.52
CA LEU A 28 -2.77 1.57 -7.49
C LEU A 28 -4.13 2.24 -7.71
N GLY A 29 -4.33 3.43 -7.13
CA GLY A 29 -5.51 4.25 -7.37
C GLY A 29 -5.67 4.61 -8.86
N ASP A 30 -4.59 5.06 -9.50
CA ASP A 30 -4.58 5.40 -10.92
C ASP A 30 -4.85 4.17 -11.80
N ALA A 31 -4.27 3.02 -11.47
CA ALA A 31 -4.52 1.75 -12.17
C ALA A 31 -6.00 1.32 -12.05
N ASN A 32 -6.60 1.45 -10.87
CA ASN A 32 -8.02 1.14 -10.66
C ASN A 32 -8.93 2.08 -11.46
N LEU A 33 -8.60 3.38 -11.54
CA LEU A 33 -9.34 4.34 -12.36
C LEU A 33 -9.23 4.02 -13.86
N ALA A 34 -8.04 3.65 -14.33
CA ALA A 34 -7.84 3.23 -15.72
C ALA A 34 -8.64 1.97 -16.05
N LEU A 35 -8.65 1.00 -15.15
CA LEU A 35 -9.43 -0.24 -15.30
C LEU A 35 -10.94 0.04 -15.37
N ALA A 36 -11.46 0.90 -14.47
CA ALA A 36 -12.86 1.29 -14.46
C ALA A 36 -13.29 1.95 -15.78
N ARG A 37 -12.50 2.89 -16.29
CA ARG A 37 -12.74 3.54 -17.58
C ARG A 37 -12.76 2.54 -18.74
N GLN A 38 -11.80 1.61 -18.75
CA GLN A 38 -11.75 0.60 -19.81
C GLN A 38 -12.95 -0.36 -19.76
N GLN A 39 -13.42 -0.70 -18.56
CA GLN A 39 -14.62 -1.51 -18.38
C GLN A 39 -15.86 -0.80 -18.93
N GLU A 40 -16.01 0.50 -18.65
CA GLU A 40 -17.10 1.32 -19.20
C GLU A 40 -17.07 1.38 -20.74
N GLU A 41 -15.89 1.50 -21.35
CA GLU A 41 -15.72 1.45 -22.81
C GLU A 41 -16.16 0.11 -23.40
N VAL A 42 -15.75 -1.02 -22.79
CA VAL A 42 -16.15 -2.37 -23.24
C VAL A 42 -17.66 -2.54 -23.15
N ASP A 43 -18.28 -2.07 -22.06
CA ASP A 43 -19.72 -2.17 -21.87
C ASP A 43 -20.49 -1.25 -22.83
N ALA A 44 -19.95 -0.07 -23.16
CA ALA A 44 -20.50 0.80 -24.19
C ALA A 44 -20.48 0.13 -25.58
N LEU A 45 -19.34 -0.47 -25.97
CA LEU A 45 -19.22 -1.19 -27.25
C LEU A 45 -20.16 -2.39 -27.32
N ARG A 46 -20.34 -3.13 -26.21
CA ARG A 46 -21.30 -4.24 -26.11
C ARG A 46 -22.75 -3.77 -26.28
N ARG A 47 -23.12 -2.64 -25.66
CA ARG A 47 -24.44 -2.02 -25.84
C ARG A 47 -24.66 -1.61 -27.29
N GLN A 48 -23.66 -0.99 -27.93
CA GLN A 48 -23.73 -0.60 -29.34
C GLN A 48 -23.89 -1.82 -30.26
N LEU A 49 -23.13 -2.89 -30.00
CA LEU A 49 -23.24 -4.14 -30.75
C LEU A 49 -24.64 -4.75 -30.63
N ALA A 50 -25.19 -4.84 -29.41
CA ALA A 50 -26.53 -5.36 -29.17
C ALA A 50 -27.62 -4.52 -29.84
N HIS A 51 -27.53 -3.19 -29.75
CA HIS A 51 -28.46 -2.27 -30.41
C HIS A 51 -28.41 -2.38 -31.93
N THR A 52 -27.20 -2.47 -32.50
CA THR A 52 -27.02 -2.65 -33.95
C THR A 52 -27.51 -4.04 -34.39
N ALA A 53 -27.44 -5.06 -33.54
CA ALA A 53 -27.96 -6.39 -33.83
C ALA A 53 -29.49 -6.47 -33.78
N SER A 54 -30.18 -5.60 -33.02
CA SER A 54 -31.64 -5.65 -32.85
C SER A 54 -32.47 -4.86 -33.88
N ALA A 55 -31.86 -4.03 -34.72
CA ALA A 55 -32.59 -3.24 -35.73
C ALA A 55 -33.37 -4.12 -36.76
N ALA A 56 -34.47 -3.59 -37.30
CA ALA A 56 -35.45 -4.31 -38.14
C ALA A 56 -34.94 -4.70 -39.54
N ALA A 57 -35.82 -5.34 -40.33
CA ALA A 57 -35.55 -5.82 -41.69
C ALA A 57 -35.08 -4.68 -42.62
N LEU A 58 -34.00 -4.94 -43.33
CA LEU A 58 -33.30 -3.98 -44.19
C LEU A 58 -33.27 -4.50 -45.63
N GLY A 59 -33.16 -3.60 -46.60
CA GLY A 59 -32.86 -3.98 -47.97
C GLY A 59 -31.48 -4.65 -48.08
N ALA A 60 -31.20 -5.38 -49.17
CA ALA A 60 -29.97 -6.16 -49.32
C ALA A 60 -28.67 -5.32 -49.17
N SER A 61 -28.66 -4.07 -49.66
CA SER A 61 -27.53 -3.14 -49.53
C SER A 61 -27.30 -2.71 -48.08
N GLU A 62 -28.36 -2.38 -47.35
CA GLU A 62 -28.33 -1.97 -45.95
C GLU A 62 -27.94 -3.14 -45.03
N PHE A 63 -28.36 -4.36 -45.36
CA PHE A 63 -27.92 -5.57 -44.68
C PHE A 63 -26.41 -5.79 -44.78
N ALA A 64 -25.82 -5.60 -45.96
CA ALA A 64 -24.38 -5.75 -46.16
C ALA A 64 -23.58 -4.70 -45.36
N ASN A 65 -24.03 -3.45 -45.35
CA ASN A 65 -23.41 -2.38 -44.57
C ASN A 65 -23.52 -2.64 -43.06
N ARG A 66 -24.69 -3.07 -42.58
CA ARG A 66 -24.89 -3.43 -41.18
C ARG A 66 -24.02 -4.61 -40.76
N ARG A 67 -23.91 -5.64 -41.60
CA ARG A 67 -23.02 -6.79 -41.33
C ARG A 67 -21.57 -6.33 -41.18
N ARG A 68 -21.08 -5.45 -42.04
CA ARG A 68 -19.72 -4.88 -41.92
C ARG A 68 -19.55 -4.11 -40.62
N HIS A 69 -20.52 -3.27 -40.26
CA HIS A 69 -20.50 -2.53 -39.00
C HIS A 69 -20.48 -3.47 -37.78
N LEU A 70 -21.33 -4.50 -37.76
CA LEU A 70 -21.35 -5.49 -36.67
C LEU A 70 -20.01 -6.21 -36.51
N LEU A 71 -19.37 -6.60 -37.61
CA LEU A 71 -18.06 -7.24 -37.59
C LEU A 71 -16.97 -6.28 -37.08
N ALA A 72 -16.99 -5.02 -37.49
CA ALA A 72 -16.06 -4.01 -37.00
C ALA A 72 -16.21 -3.78 -35.49
N THR A 73 -17.44 -3.54 -35.01
CA THR A 73 -17.70 -3.35 -33.58
C THR A 73 -17.35 -4.60 -32.76
N ALA A 74 -17.59 -5.81 -33.28
CA ALA A 74 -17.19 -7.04 -32.61
C ALA A 74 -15.66 -7.19 -32.50
N ALA A 75 -14.92 -6.76 -33.53
CA ALA A 75 -13.46 -6.70 -33.48
C ALA A 75 -12.98 -5.68 -32.43
N ASP A 76 -13.59 -4.49 -32.38
CA ASP A 76 -13.27 -3.46 -31.38
C ASP A 76 -13.52 -3.95 -29.94
N VAL A 77 -14.65 -4.65 -29.70
CA VAL A 77 -14.92 -5.29 -28.41
C VAL A 77 -13.82 -6.27 -28.03
N THR A 78 -13.35 -7.08 -28.98
CA THR A 78 -12.29 -8.07 -28.76
C THR A 78 -10.97 -7.40 -28.38
N VAL A 79 -10.58 -6.35 -29.09
CA VAL A 79 -9.37 -5.57 -28.82
C VAL A 79 -9.46 -4.91 -27.44
N SER A 80 -10.58 -4.24 -27.14
CA SER A 80 -10.79 -3.58 -25.84
C SER A 80 -10.82 -4.56 -24.67
N GLN A 81 -11.36 -5.77 -24.84
CA GLN A 81 -11.27 -6.84 -23.84
C GLN A 81 -9.82 -7.32 -23.64
N GLY A 82 -9.03 -7.38 -24.72
CA GLY A 82 -7.60 -7.66 -24.63
C GLY A 82 -6.87 -6.60 -23.79
N ARG A 83 -7.15 -5.32 -24.05
CA ARG A 83 -6.61 -4.19 -23.28
C ARG A 83 -7.03 -4.23 -21.82
N LEU A 84 -8.29 -4.53 -21.54
CA LEU A 84 -8.80 -4.70 -20.17
C LEU A 84 -8.00 -5.75 -19.40
N ARG A 85 -7.77 -6.94 -19.98
CA ARG A 85 -6.93 -7.98 -19.36
C ARG A 85 -5.49 -7.53 -19.14
N GLY A 86 -4.95 -6.68 -20.01
CA GLY A 86 -3.65 -6.04 -19.81
C GLY A 86 -3.65 -5.17 -18.56
N LEU A 87 -4.63 -4.27 -18.45
CA LEU A 87 -4.80 -3.39 -17.29
C LEU A 87 -5.04 -4.15 -15.99
N GLU A 88 -5.77 -5.28 -16.02
CA GLU A 88 -5.96 -6.15 -14.85
C GLU A 88 -4.62 -6.68 -14.33
N ARG A 89 -3.76 -7.18 -15.24
CA ARG A 89 -2.42 -7.65 -14.89
C ARG A 89 -1.53 -6.54 -14.35
N ASP A 90 -1.56 -5.37 -14.98
CA ASP A 90 -0.79 -4.22 -14.53
C ASP A 90 -1.24 -3.78 -13.13
N ARG A 91 -2.55 -3.72 -12.89
CA ARG A 91 -3.16 -3.44 -11.58
C ARG A 91 -2.72 -4.47 -10.55
N ASP A 92 -2.76 -5.76 -10.88
CA ASP A 92 -2.35 -6.84 -9.98
C ASP A 92 -0.88 -6.71 -9.59
N ALA A 93 0.01 -6.42 -10.55
CA ALA A 93 1.43 -6.18 -10.27
C ALA A 93 1.66 -4.95 -9.37
N VAL A 94 0.88 -3.88 -9.55
CA VAL A 94 0.93 -2.71 -8.65
C VAL A 94 0.40 -3.07 -7.25
N ALA A 95 -0.66 -3.87 -7.17
CA ALA A 95 -1.23 -4.32 -5.90
C ALA A 95 -0.25 -5.19 -5.09
N GLU A 96 0.47 -6.10 -5.75
CA GLU A 96 1.54 -6.87 -5.11
C GLU A 96 2.64 -5.97 -4.55
N ARG A 97 3.08 -4.97 -5.31
CA ARG A 97 4.04 -3.95 -4.83
C ARG A 97 3.50 -3.17 -3.65
N ALA A 98 2.22 -2.80 -3.66
CA ALA A 98 1.57 -2.06 -2.57
C ALA A 98 1.57 -2.88 -1.27
N VAL A 99 1.23 -4.18 -1.35
CA VAL A 99 1.27 -5.10 -0.22
C VAL A 99 2.69 -5.25 0.33
N ALA A 100 3.68 -5.42 -0.55
CA ALA A 100 5.08 -5.53 -0.16
C ALA A 100 5.58 -4.25 0.56
N ALA A 101 5.27 -3.08 0.01
CA ALA A 101 5.66 -1.79 0.60
C ALA A 101 5.00 -1.58 1.98
N ALA A 102 3.70 -1.84 2.11
CA ALA A 102 2.98 -1.77 3.37
C ALA A 102 3.54 -2.77 4.41
N GLY A 103 3.89 -3.99 3.96
CA GLY A 103 4.54 -5.00 4.79
C GLY A 103 5.88 -4.54 5.34
N ALA A 104 6.71 -3.90 4.50
CA ALA A 104 7.99 -3.35 4.92
C ALA A 104 7.81 -2.25 5.99
N VAL A 105 6.90 -1.30 5.79
CA VAL A 105 6.59 -0.26 6.79
C VAL A 105 6.16 -0.88 8.11
N LYS A 106 5.26 -1.87 8.08
CA LYS A 106 4.78 -2.57 9.28
C LYS A 106 5.92 -3.27 10.03
N ALA A 107 6.88 -3.86 9.32
CA ALA A 107 8.06 -4.48 9.91
C ALA A 107 8.93 -3.47 10.66
N PHE A 108 9.23 -2.32 10.04
CA PHE A 108 9.98 -1.23 10.70
C PHE A 108 9.23 -0.66 11.91
N GLU A 109 7.91 -0.52 11.85
CA GLU A 109 7.12 -0.06 13.00
C GLU A 109 7.10 -1.08 14.15
N LYS A 110 7.13 -2.37 13.83
CA LYS A 110 7.29 -3.43 14.83
C LYS A 110 8.67 -3.34 15.48
N ASP A 111 9.73 -3.21 14.70
CA ASP A 111 11.09 -3.06 15.24
C ASP A 111 11.22 -1.79 16.10
N ARG A 112 10.68 -0.65 15.65
CA ARG A 112 10.64 0.60 16.42
C ARG A 112 9.97 0.42 17.79
N ARG A 113 8.86 -0.31 17.84
CA ARG A 113 8.17 -0.62 19.11
C ARG A 113 9.05 -1.49 20.01
N ALA A 114 9.68 -2.53 19.47
CA ALA A 114 10.60 -3.39 20.23
C ALA A 114 11.82 -2.62 20.74
N ALA A 115 12.41 -1.74 19.93
CA ALA A 115 13.52 -0.86 20.32
C ALA A 115 13.11 0.10 21.45
N ARG A 116 11.89 0.66 21.39
CA ARG A 116 11.38 1.53 22.45
C ARG A 116 11.21 0.80 23.78
N LEU A 117 10.70 -0.44 23.75
CA LEU A 117 10.55 -1.26 24.95
C LEU A 117 11.92 -1.58 25.57
N ARG A 118 12.90 -1.98 24.74
CA ARG A 118 14.29 -2.22 25.19
C ARG A 118 14.91 -0.97 25.80
N HIS A 119 14.69 0.21 25.21
CA HIS A 119 15.16 1.48 25.75
C HIS A 119 14.55 1.77 27.13
N GLY A 120 13.25 1.56 27.29
CA GLY A 120 12.57 1.70 28.60
C GLY A 120 13.18 0.79 29.65
N ALA A 121 13.28 -0.50 29.37
CA ALA A 121 13.88 -1.48 30.28
C ALA A 121 15.33 -1.12 30.66
N ALA A 122 16.13 -0.60 29.71
CA ALA A 122 17.48 -0.15 29.98
C ALA A 122 17.52 1.06 30.93
N LEU A 123 16.57 1.99 30.82
CA LEU A 123 16.44 3.10 31.76
C LEU A 123 16.03 2.62 33.16
N ASP A 124 15.13 1.65 33.24
CA ASP A 124 14.69 1.08 34.53
C ASP A 124 15.86 0.39 35.24
N VAL A 125 16.69 -0.37 34.51
CA VAL A 125 17.91 -1.00 35.05
C VAL A 125 18.91 0.04 35.54
N LEU A 126 19.11 1.14 34.80
CA LEU A 126 19.99 2.22 35.24
C LEU A 126 19.45 2.90 36.50
N ALA A 127 18.14 3.17 36.57
CA ALA A 127 17.51 3.78 37.74
C ALA A 127 17.61 2.88 38.98
N ALA A 128 17.42 1.57 38.82
CA ALA A 128 17.60 0.61 39.90
C ALA A 128 19.04 0.60 40.42
N LYS A 129 20.02 0.59 39.50
CA LYS A 129 21.44 0.65 39.87
C LYS A 129 21.78 1.94 40.62
N ASP A 130 21.32 3.09 40.13
CA ASP A 130 21.56 4.38 40.79
C ASP A 130 20.97 4.38 42.22
N ALA A 131 19.78 3.79 42.41
CA ALA A 131 19.15 3.64 43.72
C ALA A 131 19.95 2.72 44.67
N ASP A 132 20.43 1.57 44.16
CA ASP A 132 21.28 0.64 44.90
C ASP A 132 22.59 1.30 45.33
N ASP A 133 23.27 2.01 44.41
CA ASP A 133 24.50 2.73 44.68
C ASP A 133 24.29 3.81 45.77
N HIS A 134 23.19 4.56 45.69
CA HIS A 134 22.82 5.55 46.72
C HIS A 134 22.56 4.91 48.09
N TRP A 135 21.86 3.79 48.13
CA TRP A 135 21.59 3.06 49.37
C TRP A 135 22.87 2.53 50.01
N LEU A 136 23.78 1.95 49.22
CA LEU A 136 25.09 1.47 49.68
C LEU A 136 25.94 2.61 50.25
N MET A 137 25.94 3.78 49.61
CA MET A 137 26.64 4.97 50.12
C MET A 137 26.07 5.45 51.47
N HIS A 138 24.74 5.45 51.63
CA HIS A 138 24.11 5.82 52.90
C HIS A 138 24.50 4.85 54.01
N LYS A 139 24.48 3.54 53.73
CA LYS A 139 24.90 2.50 54.69
C LYS A 139 26.37 2.58 55.06
N ALA A 140 27.24 2.94 54.12
CA ALA A 140 28.66 3.14 54.41
C ALA A 140 28.90 4.34 55.34
N ARG A 141 28.14 5.44 55.17
CA ARG A 141 28.21 6.61 56.07
C ARG A 141 27.70 6.31 57.47
N GLU A 142 26.54 5.66 57.61
CA GLU A 142 26.00 5.24 58.91
C GLU A 142 27.00 4.39 59.73
N ARG A 143 27.80 3.54 59.07
CA ARG A 143 28.83 2.73 59.76
C ARG A 143 30.06 3.53 60.20
N ASN A 144 30.41 4.60 59.49
CA ASN A 144 31.59 5.41 59.82
C ASN A 144 31.29 6.44 60.93
N ASP A 145 30.06 6.95 61.02
CA ASP A 145 29.67 7.96 62.03
C ASP A 145 29.30 7.33 63.40
N GLY A 146 29.21 6.00 63.46
CA GLY A 146 28.87 5.23 64.67
C GLY A 146 30.08 4.63 65.41
N ASN A 147 31.30 5.03 65.07
CA ASN A 147 32.58 4.58 65.66
C ASN A 147 33.35 5.80 66.19
#